data_AF-A0A968IXW3-F1
#
_entry.id   AF-A0A968IXW3-F1
#
_cell.length_a   1.000
_cell.length_b   1.000
_cell.length_c   1.000
_cell.angle_alpha   90.00
_cell.angle_beta   90.00
_cell.angle_gamma   90.00
#
_symmetry.space_group_name_H-M   'P 1'
#
loop_
_entity.id
_entity.type
_entity.pdbx_description
1 polymer ?
#
loop_
_entity_poly.entity_id
_entity_poly.type
_entity_poly.pdbx_seq_one_letter_code
_entity_poly.pdbx_strand_id
1 'polypeptide(L)'
;MGIAVGAVDFDGNEARFSNPAGSTLGQYPFVVAPGVDVVSTGTNNAYRRTSGTSMATPFVAGVVALMLEANPNLTPAEVEQILALSATPLG
;
A
#
# COMPACT_ATOMS: atom_id res chain seq x y z
N MET A 1 -13.95 -1.37 -8.29
CA MET A 1 -13.58 -0.99 -6.91
C MET A 1 -12.08 -0.78 -6.88
N GLY A 2 -11.56 0.06 -6.00
CA GLY A 2 -10.14 0.41 -5.96
C GLY A 2 -9.73 0.77 -4.54
N ILE A 3 -8.51 0.40 -4.16
CA ILE A 3 -7.93 0.65 -2.85
C ILE A 3 -6.98 1.83 -2.97
N ALA A 4 -7.20 2.86 -2.17
CA ALA A 4 -6.28 3.98 -2.07
C ALA A 4 -5.09 3.59 -1.18
N VAL A 5 -3.86 3.86 -1.64
CA VAL A 5 -2.63 3.51 -0.92
C VAL A 5 -1.84 4.76 -0.57
N GLY A 6 -1.71 5.04 0.73
CA GLY A 6 -0.83 6.07 1.27
C GLY A 6 0.58 5.54 1.55
N ALA A 7 1.49 6.45 1.88
CA ALA A 7 2.89 6.13 2.11
C ALA A 7 3.28 6.35 3.57
N VAL A 8 3.97 5.37 4.16
CA VAL A 8 4.66 5.49 5.46
C VAL A 8 6.16 5.33 5.30
N ASP A 9 6.91 5.84 6.28
CA ASP A 9 8.32 5.50 6.46
C ASP A 9 8.51 4.16 7.20
N PHE A 10 9.77 3.76 7.38
CA PHE A 10 10.11 2.51 8.06
C PHE A 10 9.76 2.51 9.56
N ASP A 11 9.58 3.68 10.16
CA ASP A 11 9.18 3.84 11.56
C ASP A 11 7.64 3.84 11.70
N GLY A 12 6.90 3.75 10.59
CA GLY A 12 5.44 3.75 10.56
C GLY A 12 4.83 5.16 10.59
N ASN A 13 5.63 6.22 10.44
CA ASN A 13 5.09 7.57 10.35
C ASN A 13 4.56 7.83 8.94
N GLU A 14 3.40 8.48 8.85
CA GLU A 14 2.86 8.89 7.56
C GLU A 14 3.78 9.89 6.87
N ALA A 15 4.08 9.62 5.59
CA ALA A 15 4.92 10.49 4.80
C ALA A 15 4.23 11.85 4.59
N ARG A 16 4.96 12.97 4.74
CA ARG A 16 4.40 14.32 4.56
C ARG A 16 3.71 14.59 3.20
N PHE A 17 4.05 13.80 2.18
CA PHE A 17 3.49 13.88 0.83
C PHE A 17 2.38 12.86 0.60
N SER A 18 2.23 11.90 1.52
CA SER A 18 1.09 10.99 1.52
C SER A 18 -0.15 11.85 1.70
N ASN A 19 -1.14 11.62 0.85
CA ASN A 19 -2.45 12.15 1.14
C ASN A 19 -3.01 11.25 2.25
N PRO A 20 -3.35 11.78 3.44
CA PRO A 20 -4.15 11.02 4.37
C PRO A 20 -5.47 10.81 3.64
N ALA A 21 -5.70 9.63 3.06
CA ALA A 21 -7.00 9.37 2.45
C ALA A 21 -7.97 9.23 3.64
N GLY A 22 -8.48 10.39 4.03
CA GLY A 22 -8.95 10.62 5.40
C GLY A 22 -9.52 12.01 5.63
N SER A 23 -9.34 13.00 4.74
CA SER A 23 -10.21 14.20 4.80
C SER A 23 -11.64 13.92 4.34
N THR A 24 -11.87 12.78 3.69
CA THR A 24 -13.21 12.27 3.33
C THR A 24 -13.35 10.85 3.84
N LEU A 25 -13.41 10.69 5.17
CA LEU A 25 -13.76 9.44 5.82
C LEU A 25 -15.02 8.85 5.15
N GLY A 26 -14.91 7.68 4.52
CA GLY A 26 -16.08 6.87 4.14
C GLY A 26 -16.36 6.64 2.64
N GLN A 27 -15.54 7.12 1.68
CA GLN A 27 -15.80 6.85 0.25
C GLN A 27 -14.93 5.77 -0.41
N TYR A 28 -13.72 5.48 0.09
CA TYR A 28 -12.85 4.43 -0.46
C TYR A 28 -12.06 3.72 0.63
N PRO A 29 -11.84 2.40 0.52
CA PRO A 29 -10.92 1.67 1.40
C PRO A 29 -9.51 2.26 1.25
N PHE A 30 -8.90 2.61 2.38
CA PHE A 30 -7.57 3.19 2.46
C PHE A 30 -6.65 2.32 3.30
N VAL A 31 -5.45 2.09 2.81
CA VAL A 31 -4.36 1.48 3.55
C VAL A 31 -3.10 2.29 3.31
N VAL A 32 -2.10 2.13 4.16
CA VAL A 32 -0.76 2.69 3.92
C VAL A 32 0.25 1.57 3.79
N ALA A 33 1.31 1.83 3.02
CA ALA A 33 2.42 0.90 2.84
C ALA A 33 3.75 1.66 2.76
N PRO A 34 4.91 0.97 2.88
CA PRO A 34 6.21 1.61 2.78
C PRO A 34 6.36 2.39 1.47
N GLY A 35 6.55 3.70 1.60
CA GLY A 35 6.67 4.61 0.47
C GLY A 35 7.75 5.67 0.65
N VAL A 36 8.46 5.70 1.78
CA VAL A 36 9.61 6.58 2.00
C VAL A 36 10.89 5.78 1.91
N ASP A 37 11.86 6.30 1.16
CA ASP A 37 13.20 5.73 1.04
C ASP A 37 13.22 4.25 0.62
N VAL A 38 12.26 3.85 -0.20
CA VAL A 38 12.13 2.51 -0.75
C VAL A 38 13.23 2.27 -1.77
N VAL A 39 13.97 1.17 -1.62
CA VAL A 39 14.95 0.72 -2.59
C VAL A 39 14.27 -0.18 -3.61
N SER A 40 14.36 0.19 -4.89
CA SER A 40 13.82 -0.60 -6.00
C SER A 40 14.82 -0.67 -7.16
N THR A 41 14.52 -1.50 -8.14
CA THR A 41 15.32 -1.62 -9.35
C THR A 41 15.25 -0.32 -10.16
N GLY A 42 16.43 0.18 -10.55
CA GLY A 42 16.59 1.32 -11.44
C GLY A 42 17.04 0.86 -12.83
N THR A 43 17.27 1.83 -13.71
CA THR A 43 17.88 1.56 -15.02
C THR A 43 19.36 1.18 -14.87
N ASN A 44 19.93 0.59 -15.92
CA ASN A 44 21.36 0.26 -15.99
C ASN A 44 21.87 -0.70 -14.90
N ASN A 45 21.08 -1.73 -14.55
CA ASN A 45 21.39 -2.71 -13.50
C ASN A 45 21.71 -2.08 -12.12
N ALA A 46 21.17 -0.88 -11.87
CA ALA A 46 21.36 -0.19 -10.61
C ALA A 46 20.15 -0.38 -9.70
N TYR A 47 20.36 -0.16 -8.40
CA TYR A 47 19.28 0.06 -7.44
C TYR A 47 19.13 1.56 -7.19
N ARG A 48 17.90 2.00 -6.96
CA ARG A 48 17.61 3.39 -6.62
C ARG A 48 16.72 3.45 -5.39
N ARG A 49 17.03 4.42 -4.54
CA ARG A 49 16.18 4.82 -3.41
C ARG A 49 15.24 5.94 -3.85
N THR A 50 13.95 5.78 -3.62
CA THR A 50 12.93 6.76 -3.99
C THR A 50 11.78 6.78 -2.98
N SER A 51 11.13 7.93 -2.87
CA SER A 51 9.97 8.13 -2.00
C SER A 51 8.75 8.54 -2.83
N GLY A 52 7.59 7.98 -2.54
CA GLY A 52 6.31 8.30 -3.16
C GLY A 52 5.23 7.27 -2.85
N THR A 53 3.96 7.68 -2.92
CA THR A 53 2.83 6.74 -2.88
C THR A 53 2.87 5.75 -4.04
N SER A 54 3.48 6.12 -5.18
CA SER A 54 3.78 5.21 -6.28
C SER A 54 4.67 4.03 -5.89
N MET A 55 5.46 4.14 -4.81
CA MET A 55 6.23 3.01 -4.27
C MET A 55 5.43 2.21 -3.25
N ALA A 56 4.50 2.83 -2.53
CA ALA A 56 3.59 2.14 -1.63
C ALA A 56 2.55 1.27 -2.37
N THR A 57 1.99 1.77 -3.48
CA THR A 57 1.00 1.05 -4.30
C THR A 57 1.43 -0.37 -4.73
N PRO A 58 2.63 -0.60 -5.30
CA PRO A 58 3.04 -1.94 -5.71
C PRO A 58 3.25 -2.91 -4.53
N PHE A 59 3.53 -2.43 -3.31
CA PHE A 59 3.53 -3.30 -2.12
C PHE A 59 2.15 -3.91 -1.87
N VAL A 60 1.10 -3.07 -1.85
CA VAL A 60 -0.28 -3.54 -1.65
C VAL A 60 -0.73 -4.43 -2.81
N ALA A 61 -0.38 -4.08 -4.05
CA ALA A 61 -0.67 -4.92 -5.20
C ALA A 61 0.00 -6.31 -5.10
N GLY A 62 1.23 -6.37 -4.60
CA GLY A 62 1.93 -7.62 -4.33
C GLY A 62 1.25 -8.48 -3.25
N VAL A 63 0.80 -7.86 -2.15
CA VAL A 63 0.01 -8.56 -1.12
C VAL A 63 -1.28 -9.14 -1.70
N VAL A 64 -2.02 -8.35 -2.48
CA VAL A 64 -3.24 -8.82 -3.17
C VAL A 64 -2.93 -9.96 -4.14
N ALA A 65 -1.82 -9.90 -4.87
CA ALA A 65 -1.40 -10.98 -5.75
C ALA A 65 -1.15 -12.27 -4.95
N LEU A 66 -0.51 -12.21 -3.79
CA LEU A 66 -0.31 -13.37 -2.90
C LEU A 66 -1.62 -13.90 -2.33
N MET A 67 -2.57 -13.02 -1.99
CA MET A 67 -3.90 -13.42 -1.55
C MET A 67 -4.64 -14.20 -2.65
N LEU A 68 -4.58 -13.72 -3.88
CA LEU A 68 -5.19 -14.37 -5.04
C LEU A 68 -4.45 -15.65 -5.46
N GLU A 69 -3.14 -15.73 -5.25
CA GLU A 69 -2.37 -16.97 -5.42
C GLU A 69 -2.84 -18.03 -4.41
N ALA A 70 -3.01 -17.64 -3.14
CA ALA A 70 -3.47 -18.55 -2.09
C ALA A 70 -4.94 -18.97 -2.27
N ASN A 71 -5.80 -18.07 -2.75
CA ASN A 71 -7.19 -18.36 -3.08
C ASN A 71 -7.67 -17.53 -4.27
N PRO A 72 -7.69 -18.11 -5.49
CA PRO A 72 -8.11 -17.41 -6.71
C PRO A 72 -9.60 -17.02 -6.74
N ASN A 73 -10.42 -17.57 -5.83
CA ASN A 73 -11.86 -17.32 -5.79
C ASN A 73 -12.24 -16.09 -4.94
N LEU A 74 -11.27 -15.42 -4.32
CA LEU A 74 -11.53 -14.22 -3.54
C LEU A 74 -12.16 -13.13 -4.41
N THR A 75 -13.30 -12.62 -3.96
CA THR A 75 -13.96 -11.46 -4.55
C THR A 75 -13.22 -10.18 -4.17
N PRO A 76 -13.38 -9.09 -4.96
CA PRO A 76 -12.79 -7.80 -4.61
C PRO A 76 -13.17 -7.31 -3.20
N ALA A 77 -14.41 -7.56 -2.76
CA ALA A 77 -14.87 -7.18 -1.43
C ALA A 77 -14.18 -7.99 -0.33
N GLU A 78 -13.96 -9.29 -0.53
CA GLU A 78 -13.20 -10.11 0.41
C GLU A 78 -11.73 -9.70 0.46
N VAL A 79 -11.13 -9.33 -0.68
CA VAL A 79 -9.76 -8.80 -0.71
C VAL A 79 -9.65 -7.51 0.11
N GLU A 80 -10.58 -6.56 -0.09
CA GLU A 80 -10.64 -5.32 0.68
C GLU A 80 -10.79 -5.59 2.18
N GLN A 81 -11.66 -6.52 2.55
CA GLN A 81 -11.90 -6.90 3.94
C GLN A 81 -10.67 -7.54 4.58
N ILE A 82 -10.03 -8.50 3.90
CA ILE A 82 -8.83 -9.17 4.42
C ILE A 82 -7.67 -8.17 4.55
N LEU A 83 -7.48 -7.26 3.60
CA LEU A 83 -6.48 -6.19 3.71
C LEU A 83 -6.73 -5.30 4.93
N ALA A 84 -7.98 -4.87 5.14
CA ALA A 84 -8.33 -4.05 6.29
C ALA A 84 -8.12 -4.79 7.63
N LEU A 85 -8.47 -6.07 7.70
CA LEU A 85 -8.33 -6.89 8.91
C LEU A 85 -6.87 -7.28 9.22
N SER A 86 -6.02 -7.36 8.20
CA SER A 86 -4.60 -7.71 8.36
C SER A 86 -3.68 -6.50 8.50
N ALA A 87 -4.19 -5.28 8.28
CA ALA A 87 -3.44 -4.05 8.46
C ALA A 87 -3.08 -3.81 9.93
N THR A 88 -1.88 -3.28 10.17
CA THR A 88 -1.46 -2.84 11.51
C THR A 88 -2.00 -1.43 11.77
N PRO A 89 -2.75 -1.19 12.86
CA PRO A 89 -3.20 0.16 13.21
C PRO A 89 -2.03 1.09 13.50
N LEU A 90 -2.03 2.26 12.88
CA LEU A 90 -1.10 3.34 13.18
C LEU A 90 -1.81 4.30 14.12
N GLY A 91 -1.53 4.16 15.42
CA GLY A 91 -1.78 5.11 16.52
C GLY A 91 -3.01 6.00 16.47
#